data_AF-A0A7J4KP05-F1
#
_entry.id   AF-A0A7J4KP05-F1
#
_cell.length_a   1.000
_cell.length_b   1.000
_cell.length_c   1.000
_cell.angle_alpha   90.00
_cell.angle_beta   90.00
_cell.angle_gamma   90.00
#
_symmetry.space_group_name_H-M   'P 1'
#
loop_
_entity.id
_entity.type
_entity.pdbx_description
1 polymer ?
#
loop_
_entity_poly.entity_id
_entity_poly.type
_entity_poly.pdbx_seq_one_letter_code
_entity_poly.pdbx_strand_id
1 'polypeptide(L)'
;MNELNFLDLVILKRVDADSSVEKFGGIINTSFFETANLLGTIKIKGYIDIESSVGGISKVTLTDAGNSILQVAEQRGKEPIDALDNAILHALAGGAKELESLTSQLNIRAADLSIHLNKLASQGFIDYTVRSAKVSFMLTEQGFNSVGGVRVQQKLPTEEAPQTIRPASSEETEELPPRADHPASAPPWVNPEDVELQEKKEDVLHILKDEPEHKPHEHRHHEHHRRQLTEKEIKELEKRRRFFSKLEHYLSEYAPYAILALVVLAIFIGALYLSITKV
;
A
#
# COMPACT_ATOMS: atom_id res chain seq x y z
N MET A 1 14.18 12.75 13.34
CA MET A 1 13.79 11.38 12.92
C MET A 1 13.38 11.46 11.47
N ASN A 2 13.89 10.55 10.63
CA ASN A 2 13.52 10.52 9.21
C ASN A 2 12.03 10.20 9.09
N GLU A 3 11.30 10.95 8.26
CA GLU A 3 9.87 10.78 8.11
C GLU A 3 9.56 9.42 7.48
N LEU A 4 8.91 8.54 8.25
CA LEU A 4 8.50 7.21 7.83
C LEU A 4 7.20 7.32 7.03
N ASN A 5 7.21 6.84 5.79
CA ASN A 5 6.03 6.80 4.93
C ASN A 5 5.48 5.37 4.83
N PHE A 6 4.20 5.23 4.47
CA PHE A 6 3.56 3.92 4.36
C PHE A 6 4.22 3.06 3.28
N LEU A 7 4.66 3.69 2.19
CA LEU A 7 5.44 3.01 1.15
C LEU A 7 6.74 2.42 1.69
N ASP A 8 7.43 3.10 2.61
CA ASP A 8 8.63 2.56 3.24
C ASP A 8 8.30 1.28 4.03
N LEU A 9 7.22 1.29 4.81
CA LEU A 9 6.77 0.10 5.55
C LEU A 9 6.44 -1.07 4.62
N VAL A 10 5.75 -0.80 3.51
CA VAL A 10 5.44 -1.84 2.52
C VAL A 10 6.71 -2.42 1.92
N ILE A 11 7.71 -1.59 1.62
CA ILE A 11 8.99 -2.06 1.09
C ILE A 11 9.74 -2.88 2.13
N LEU A 12 9.84 -2.40 3.37
CA LEU A 12 10.52 -3.12 4.47
C LEU A 12 9.92 -4.51 4.68
N LYS A 13 8.59 -4.65 4.62
CA LYS A 13 7.89 -5.95 4.73
C LYS A 13 8.15 -6.92 3.57
N ARG A 14 8.69 -6.43 2.45
CA ARG A 14 9.00 -7.23 1.26
C ARG A 14 10.48 -7.60 1.18
N VAL A 15 11.30 -7.12 2.12
CA VAL A 15 12.72 -7.48 2.18
C VAL A 15 12.85 -8.86 2.85
N ASP A 16 13.05 -9.87 2.01
CA ASP A 16 13.43 -11.23 2.41
C ASP A 16 14.96 -11.46 2.31
N ALA A 17 15.44 -12.60 2.81
CA ALA A 17 16.87 -12.96 2.82
C ALA A 17 17.52 -13.04 1.42
N ASP A 18 16.72 -13.30 0.38
CA ASP A 18 17.13 -13.41 -1.02
C ASP A 18 16.88 -12.12 -1.83
N SER A 19 16.49 -11.04 -1.15
CA SER A 19 16.20 -9.76 -1.80
C SER A 19 17.44 -9.16 -2.43
N SER A 20 17.31 -8.73 -3.67
CA SER A 20 18.34 -7.99 -4.37
C SER A 20 17.75 -6.84 -5.16
N VAL A 21 18.54 -5.78 -5.36
CA VAL A 21 18.10 -4.56 -6.08
C VAL A 21 17.52 -4.90 -7.46
N GLU A 22 18.16 -5.83 -8.17
CA GLU A 22 17.80 -6.24 -9.54
C GLU A 22 16.49 -7.03 -9.59
N LYS A 23 16.19 -7.81 -8.55
CA LYS A 23 14.96 -8.61 -8.47
C LYS A 23 13.81 -7.87 -7.79
N PHE A 24 14.12 -6.86 -6.98
CA PHE A 24 13.15 -6.20 -6.12
C PHE A 24 12.01 -5.53 -6.90
N GLY A 25 12.30 -4.96 -8.07
CA GLY A 25 11.27 -4.34 -8.91
C GLY A 25 10.15 -5.30 -9.31
N GLY A 26 10.48 -6.57 -9.53
CA GLY A 26 9.49 -7.63 -9.79
C GLY A 26 8.64 -7.98 -8.56
N ILE A 27 9.18 -7.82 -7.34
CA ILE A 27 8.47 -8.10 -6.09
C ILE A 27 7.39 -7.04 -5.82
N ILE A 28 7.69 -5.78 -6.11
CA ILE A 28 6.80 -4.63 -5.86
C ILE A 28 6.10 -4.08 -7.13
N ASN A 29 6.20 -4.78 -8.26
CA ASN A 29 5.60 -4.41 -9.54
C ASN A 29 5.94 -2.99 -10.03
N THR A 30 7.20 -2.61 -9.94
CA THR A 30 7.72 -1.30 -10.38
C THR A 30 8.97 -1.46 -11.24
N SER A 31 9.29 -0.44 -12.02
CA SER A 31 10.49 -0.44 -12.85
C SER A 31 11.76 -0.52 -11.99
N PHE A 32 12.83 -1.04 -12.58
CA PHE A 32 14.14 -1.10 -11.91
C PHE A 32 14.61 0.28 -11.44
N PHE A 33 14.44 1.32 -12.26
CA PHE A 33 14.87 2.69 -11.93
C PHE A 33 14.10 3.29 -10.73
N GLU A 34 12.78 3.15 -10.72
CA GLU A 34 11.96 3.57 -9.58
C GLU A 34 12.32 2.79 -8.31
N THR A 35 12.53 1.49 -8.45
CA THR A 35 12.94 0.63 -7.33
C THR A 35 14.30 1.04 -6.77
N ALA A 36 15.27 1.33 -7.63
CA ALA A 36 16.59 1.81 -7.20
C ALA A 36 16.49 3.14 -6.45
N ASN A 37 15.64 4.06 -6.91
CA ASN A 37 15.39 5.33 -6.21
C ASN A 37 14.72 5.13 -4.85
N LEU A 38 13.75 4.22 -4.76
CA LEU A 38 13.08 3.87 -3.51
C LEU A 38 14.03 3.22 -2.51
N LEU A 39 14.78 2.20 -2.94
CA LEU A 39 15.77 1.54 -2.09
C LEU A 39 16.89 2.50 -1.68
N GLY A 40 17.34 3.38 -2.58
CA GLY A 40 18.30 4.43 -2.26
C GLY A 40 17.77 5.37 -1.17
N THR A 41 16.51 5.79 -1.27
CA THR A 41 15.86 6.62 -0.26
C THR A 41 15.77 5.91 1.09
N ILE A 42 15.39 4.63 1.12
CA ILE A 42 15.26 3.83 2.35
C ILE A 42 16.64 3.54 2.97
N LYS A 43 17.68 3.37 2.15
CA LYS A 43 19.07 3.24 2.60
C LYS A 43 19.55 4.54 3.25
N ILE A 44 19.27 5.71 2.66
CA ILE A 44 19.59 7.01 3.26
C ILE A 44 18.85 7.21 4.59
N LYS A 45 17.60 6.72 4.69
CA LYS A 45 16.86 6.73 5.96
C LYS A 45 17.46 5.81 7.02
N GLY A 46 18.33 4.89 6.63
CA GLY A 46 19.02 3.95 7.51
C GLY A 46 18.17 2.73 7.89
N TYR A 47 17.15 2.38 7.09
CA TYR A 47 16.27 1.23 7.40
C TYR A 47 16.73 -0.06 6.73
N ILE A 48 17.41 0.04 5.60
CA ILE A 48 18.04 -1.09 4.90
C ILE A 48 19.51 -0.82 4.69
N ASP A 49 20.28 -1.89 4.52
CA ASP A 49 21.59 -1.83 3.91
C ASP A 49 21.57 -2.51 2.54
N ILE A 50 22.46 -2.04 1.67
CA ILE A 50 22.65 -2.59 0.33
C ILE A 50 24.12 -2.96 0.22
N GLU A 51 24.40 -4.25 0.25
CA GLU A 51 25.73 -4.81 0.08
C GLU A 51 26.05 -4.88 -1.41
N SER A 52 26.93 -4.00 -1.87
CA SER A 52 27.39 -3.99 -3.25
C SER A 52 28.36 -5.14 -3.49
N SER A 53 28.03 -6.03 -4.42
CA SER A 53 28.95 -7.05 -4.92
C SER A 53 29.60 -6.58 -6.22
N VAL A 54 30.92 -6.63 -6.31
CA VAL A 54 31.64 -6.31 -7.55
C VAL A 54 31.26 -7.33 -8.62
N GLY A 55 30.57 -6.88 -9.67
CA GLY A 55 30.13 -7.73 -10.78
C GLY A 55 28.97 -8.68 -10.45
N GLY A 56 28.21 -8.41 -9.38
CA GLY A 56 27.16 -9.32 -8.89
C GLY A 56 25.85 -8.63 -8.53
N ILE A 57 24.95 -9.45 -8.00
CA ILE A 57 23.64 -9.11 -7.50
C ILE A 57 23.79 -8.33 -6.18
N SER A 58 23.26 -7.10 -6.13
CA SER A 58 23.36 -6.25 -4.92
C SER A 58 22.32 -6.69 -3.89
N LYS A 59 22.78 -7.30 -2.79
CA LYS A 59 21.91 -7.84 -1.74
C LYS A 59 21.30 -6.72 -0.89
N VAL A 60 20.02 -6.83 -0.58
CA VAL A 60 19.29 -5.89 0.29
C VAL A 60 19.01 -6.58 1.61
N THR A 61 19.42 -5.98 2.72
CA THR A 61 19.21 -6.50 4.09
C THR A 61 18.54 -5.46 4.98
N LEU A 62 17.76 -5.91 5.96
CA LEU A 62 17.17 -5.04 6.97
C LEU A 62 18.21 -4.68 8.03
N THR A 63 18.30 -3.40 8.38
CA THR A 63 19.08 -2.94 9.53
C THR A 63 18.31 -3.17 10.84
N ASP A 64 18.97 -2.99 11.98
CA ASP A 64 18.30 -3.01 13.30
C ASP A 64 17.18 -1.97 13.41
N ALA A 65 17.38 -0.78 12.82
CA ALA A 65 16.37 0.27 12.79
C ALA A 65 15.16 -0.14 11.95
N GLY A 66 15.39 -0.73 10.77
CA GLY A 66 14.32 -1.27 9.92
C GLY A 66 13.52 -2.37 10.62
N ASN A 67 14.21 -3.31 11.27
CA ASN A 67 13.58 -4.38 12.05
C ASN A 67 12.77 -3.84 13.23
N SER A 68 13.28 -2.85 13.96
CA SER A 68 12.56 -2.20 15.06
C SER A 68 11.26 -1.54 14.58
N ILE A 69 11.29 -0.86 13.43
CA ILE A 69 10.10 -0.25 12.83
C ILE A 69 9.06 -1.31 12.47
N LEU A 70 9.47 -2.43 11.88
CA LEU A 70 8.56 -3.54 11.56
C LEU A 70 7.94 -4.13 12.83
N GLN A 71 8.71 -4.33 13.89
CA GLN A 71 8.21 -4.81 15.18
C GLN A 71 7.18 -3.86 15.80
N VAL A 72 7.47 -2.56 15.80
CA VAL A 72 6.52 -1.55 16.30
C VAL A 72 5.24 -1.57 15.46
N ALA A 73 5.37 -1.61 14.13
CA ALA A 73 4.22 -1.66 13.23
C ALA A 73 3.38 -2.93 13.41
N GLU A 74 4.00 -4.08 13.65
CA GLU A 74 3.32 -5.35 13.95
C GLU A 74 2.64 -5.35 15.32
N GLN A 75 3.30 -4.77 16.34
CA GLN A 75 2.73 -4.64 17.67
C GLN A 75 1.49 -3.74 17.65
N ARG A 76 1.61 -2.57 17.01
CA ARG A 76 0.50 -1.63 16.82
C ARG A 76 -0.62 -2.20 15.95
N GLY A 77 -0.28 -3.08 15.01
CA GLY A 77 -1.26 -3.78 14.17
C GLY A 77 -2.22 -4.68 14.95
N LYS A 78 -1.85 -5.08 16.18
CA LYS A 78 -2.69 -5.91 17.06
C LYS A 78 -3.58 -5.10 18.01
N GLU A 79 -3.39 -3.78 18.09
CA GLU A 79 -4.18 -2.91 18.94
C GLU A 79 -5.61 -2.74 18.40
N PRO A 80 -6.62 -2.53 19.25
CA PRO A 80 -8.00 -2.28 18.78
C PRO A 80 -8.09 -0.96 18.01
N ILE A 81 -9.04 -0.89 17.07
CA ILE A 81 -9.33 0.32 16.28
C ILE A 81 -9.63 1.52 17.18
N ASP A 82 -8.98 2.64 16.90
CA ASP A 82 -9.12 3.89 17.65
C ASP A 82 -9.87 4.99 16.85
N ALA A 83 -9.97 6.18 17.43
CA ALA A 83 -10.67 7.30 16.80
C ALA A 83 -9.97 7.78 15.50
N LEU A 84 -8.65 7.67 15.43
CA LEU A 84 -7.86 8.12 14.28
C LEU A 84 -8.00 7.13 13.12
N ASP A 85 -7.98 5.84 13.42
CA ASP A 85 -8.28 4.78 12.46
C ASP A 85 -9.66 4.97 11.82
N ASN A 86 -10.69 5.28 12.63
CA ASN A 86 -12.03 5.56 12.13
C ASN A 86 -12.05 6.80 11.24
N ALA A 87 -11.31 7.86 11.58
CA ALA A 87 -11.19 9.05 10.73
C ALA A 87 -10.54 8.74 9.38
N ILE A 88 -9.51 7.88 9.37
CA ILE A 88 -8.86 7.39 8.14
C ILE A 88 -9.85 6.58 7.29
N LEU A 89 -10.61 5.67 7.91
CA LEU A 89 -11.63 4.89 7.20
C LEU A 89 -12.73 5.79 6.60
N HIS A 90 -13.16 6.82 7.32
CA HIS A 90 -14.11 7.81 6.79
C HIS A 90 -13.54 8.63 5.64
N ALA A 91 -12.26 9.04 5.71
CA ALA A 91 -11.58 9.73 4.61
C ALA A 91 -11.47 8.85 3.36
N LEU A 92 -11.12 7.57 3.54
CA LEU A 92 -11.10 6.56 2.47
C LEU A 92 -12.48 6.37 1.85
N ALA A 93 -13.54 6.30 2.67
CA ALA A 93 -14.92 6.20 2.20
C ALA A 93 -15.36 7.46 1.44
N GLY A 94 -14.82 8.63 1.81
CA GLY A 94 -14.99 9.90 1.11
C GLY A 94 -14.22 10.00 -0.22
N GLY A 95 -13.39 9.02 -0.57
CA GLY A 95 -12.70 8.94 -1.85
C GLY A 95 -11.20 9.26 -1.82
N ALA A 96 -10.59 9.48 -0.65
CA ALA A 96 -9.16 9.76 -0.53
C ALA A 96 -8.30 8.49 -0.69
N LYS A 97 -8.18 7.99 -1.93
CA LYS A 97 -7.54 6.69 -2.24
C LYS A 97 -6.00 6.73 -2.23
N GLU A 98 -5.38 7.91 -2.26
CA GLU A 98 -3.94 8.09 -2.35
C GLU A 98 -3.37 8.61 -1.02
N LEU A 99 -2.11 8.25 -0.71
CA LEU A 99 -1.46 8.66 0.53
C LEU A 99 -1.40 10.19 0.67
N GLU A 100 -1.09 10.92 -0.40
CA GLU A 100 -1.02 12.39 -0.43
C GLU A 100 -2.38 13.03 -0.12
N SER A 101 -3.46 12.43 -0.65
CA SER A 101 -4.84 12.87 -0.37
C SER A 101 -5.22 12.65 1.09
N LEU A 102 -4.80 11.53 1.71
CA LEU A 102 -5.08 11.25 3.12
C LEU A 102 -4.33 12.21 4.03
N THR A 103 -3.04 12.46 3.74
CA THR A 103 -2.21 13.38 4.52
C THR A 103 -2.77 14.79 4.47
N SER A 104 -3.16 15.27 3.29
CA SER A 104 -3.75 16.62 3.13
C SER A 104 -5.11 16.76 3.80
N GLN A 105 -5.95 15.73 3.77
CA GLN A 105 -7.29 15.77 4.37
C GLN A 105 -7.28 15.70 5.90
N LEU A 106 -6.38 14.90 6.48
CA LEU A 106 -6.39 14.62 7.91
C LEU A 106 -5.38 15.47 8.72
N ASN A 107 -4.42 16.11 8.05
CA ASN A 107 -3.36 16.92 8.69
C ASN A 107 -2.61 16.15 9.81
N ILE A 108 -2.24 14.89 9.53
CA ILE A 108 -1.50 14.01 10.44
C ILE A 108 -0.05 13.88 9.95
N ARG A 109 0.89 13.65 10.87
CA ARG A 109 2.27 13.31 10.52
C ARG A 109 2.32 12.00 9.74
N ALA A 110 3.19 11.92 8.72
CA ALA A 110 3.25 10.75 7.84
C ALA A 110 3.62 9.46 8.59
N ALA A 111 4.48 9.55 9.62
CA ALA A 111 4.87 8.41 10.44
C ALA A 111 3.67 7.79 11.17
N ASP A 112 2.85 8.61 11.82
CA ASP A 112 1.67 8.15 12.54
C ASP A 112 0.65 7.56 11.56
N LEU A 113 0.36 8.27 10.46
CA LEU A 113 -0.53 7.80 9.41
C LEU A 113 -0.09 6.44 8.84
N SER A 114 1.21 6.24 8.66
CA SER A 114 1.78 4.99 8.15
C SER A 114 1.54 3.81 9.10
N ILE A 115 1.65 4.02 10.41
CA ILE A 115 1.38 2.99 11.43
C ILE A 115 -0.11 2.65 11.48
N HIS A 116 -1.00 3.65 11.44
CA HIS A 116 -2.45 3.44 11.42
C HIS A 116 -2.92 2.75 10.14
N LEU A 117 -2.41 3.14 8.97
CA LEU A 117 -2.68 2.43 7.71
C LEU A 117 -2.20 0.99 7.75
N ASN A 118 -1.02 0.74 8.35
CA ASN A 118 -0.51 -0.61 8.52
C ASN A 118 -1.42 -1.45 9.43
N LYS A 119 -1.90 -0.86 10.53
CA LYS A 119 -2.85 -1.47 11.46
C LYS A 119 -4.15 -1.84 10.75
N LEU A 120 -4.77 -0.89 10.05
CA LEU A 120 -5.98 -1.11 9.26
C LEU A 120 -5.80 -2.21 8.20
N ALA A 121 -4.64 -2.24 7.53
CA ALA A 121 -4.35 -3.26 6.52
C ALA A 121 -4.15 -4.65 7.16
N SER A 122 -3.44 -4.73 8.28
CA SER A 122 -3.21 -5.99 8.99
C SER A 122 -4.48 -6.61 9.59
N GLN A 123 -5.46 -5.78 9.93
CA GLN A 123 -6.76 -6.21 10.45
C GLN A 123 -7.82 -6.43 9.36
N GLY A 124 -7.47 -6.25 8.08
CA GLY A 124 -8.36 -6.51 6.96
C GLY A 124 -9.45 -5.46 6.74
N PHE A 125 -9.30 -4.23 7.25
CA PHE A 125 -10.23 -3.13 6.96
C PHE A 125 -9.91 -2.42 5.64
N ILE A 126 -8.64 -2.44 5.23
CA ILE A 126 -8.20 -1.86 3.97
C ILE A 126 -7.30 -2.83 3.20
N ASP A 127 -7.44 -2.81 1.88
CA ASP A 127 -6.48 -3.37 0.95
C ASP A 127 -5.64 -2.25 0.34
N TYR A 128 -4.43 -2.56 -0.10
CA TYR A 128 -3.58 -1.61 -0.80
C TYR A 128 -2.92 -2.25 -2.01
N THR A 129 -2.70 -1.44 -3.04
CA THR A 129 -1.94 -1.82 -4.23
C THR A 129 -0.80 -0.84 -4.47
N VAL A 130 0.35 -1.37 -4.85
CA VAL A 130 1.53 -0.57 -5.19
C VAL A 130 1.75 -0.65 -6.69
N ARG A 131 1.79 0.51 -7.34
CA ARG A 131 2.07 0.62 -8.78
C ARG A 131 2.90 1.87 -9.03
N SER A 132 4.01 1.73 -9.75
CA SER A 132 4.88 2.87 -10.11
C SER A 132 5.28 3.72 -8.91
N ALA A 133 5.75 3.07 -7.83
CA ALA A 133 6.10 3.72 -6.56
C ALA A 133 4.96 4.51 -5.87
N LYS A 134 3.71 4.35 -6.30
CA LYS A 134 2.53 4.95 -5.67
C LYS A 134 1.70 3.89 -4.97
N VAL A 135 1.17 4.25 -3.81
CA VAL A 135 0.26 3.39 -3.05
C VAL A 135 -1.16 3.90 -3.22
N SER A 136 -2.06 3.00 -3.61
CA SER A 136 -3.49 3.26 -3.62
C SER A 136 -4.20 2.32 -2.65
N PHE A 137 -5.20 2.86 -1.95
CA PHE A 137 -5.95 2.16 -0.91
C PHE A 137 -7.38 1.86 -1.37
N MET A 138 -7.91 0.74 -0.92
CA MET A 138 -9.28 0.31 -1.14
C MET A 138 -9.89 -0.17 0.18
N LEU A 139 -11.13 0.20 0.46
CA LEU A 139 -11.86 -0.37 1.60
C LEU A 139 -12.26 -1.80 1.27
N THR A 140 -12.06 -2.70 2.24
CA THR A 140 -12.64 -4.05 2.20
C THR A 140 -14.10 -3.99 2.60
N GLU A 141 -14.82 -5.12 2.52
CA GLU A 141 -16.19 -5.23 3.04
C GLU A 141 -16.26 -4.88 4.53
N GLN A 142 -15.28 -5.33 5.33
CA GLN A 142 -15.18 -5.04 6.75
C GLN A 142 -14.94 -3.53 7.00
N GLY A 143 -14.03 -2.92 6.23
CA GLY A 143 -13.80 -1.47 6.24
C GLY A 143 -15.06 -0.68 5.92
N PHE A 144 -15.74 -1.04 4.84
CA PHE A 144 -16.95 -0.36 4.38
C PHE A 144 -18.11 -0.46 5.38
N ASN A 145 -18.30 -1.63 6.01
CA ASN A 145 -19.35 -1.81 7.01
C ASN A 145 -19.07 -1.02 8.29
N SER A 146 -17.80 -0.86 8.67
CA SER A 146 -17.41 -0.12 9.89
C SER A 146 -17.73 1.38 9.83
N VAL A 147 -17.67 1.99 8.64
CA VAL A 147 -17.97 3.43 8.44
C VAL A 147 -19.47 3.72 8.26
N GLY A 148 -20.32 2.70 8.36
CA GLY A 148 -21.77 2.84 8.19
C GLY A 148 -22.23 2.87 6.73
N GLY A 149 -21.49 2.20 5.84
CA GLY A 149 -21.77 2.12 4.40
C GLY A 149 -23.13 1.51 4.03
N VAL A 150 -23.81 0.90 4.99
CA VAL A 150 -25.25 0.62 4.90
C VAL A 150 -25.90 1.27 6.11
N ARG A 151 -26.13 2.58 6.04
CA ARG A 151 -27.36 3.13 6.65
C ARG A 151 -28.47 2.43 5.90
N VAL A 152 -28.83 1.22 6.33
CA VAL A 152 -30.14 0.63 6.03
C VAL A 152 -31.04 1.78 6.37
N GLN A 153 -31.62 2.39 5.35
CA GLN A 153 -32.56 3.46 5.50
C GLN A 153 -33.69 2.77 6.25
N GLN A 154 -33.58 2.81 7.57
CA GLN A 154 -34.46 2.17 8.50
C GLN A 154 -35.69 3.00 8.29
N LYS A 155 -36.52 2.50 7.38
CA LYS A 155 -37.71 3.13 6.86
C LYS A 155 -38.46 3.50 8.13
N LEU A 156 -38.37 4.78 8.51
CA LEU A 156 -39.07 5.26 9.68
C LEU A 156 -40.52 4.82 9.45
N PRO A 157 -41.17 4.17 10.42
CA PRO A 157 -42.59 3.92 10.32
C PRO A 157 -43.21 5.26 9.97
N THR A 158 -43.82 5.34 8.78
CA THR A 158 -44.67 6.46 8.41
C THR A 158 -45.79 6.44 9.43
N GLU A 159 -45.60 7.17 10.52
CA GLU A 159 -46.65 7.56 11.42
C GLU A 159 -47.53 8.50 10.57
N GLU A 160 -48.65 7.96 10.09
CA GLU A 160 -49.70 8.70 9.41
C GLU A 160 -50.13 9.84 10.33
N ALA A 161 -49.56 11.02 10.12
CA ALA A 161 -50.03 12.23 10.76
C ALA A 161 -51.45 12.51 10.26
N PRO A 162 -52.45 12.66 11.15
CA PRO A 162 -53.79 13.04 10.74
C PRO A 162 -53.76 14.44 10.10
N GLN A 163 -54.24 14.50 8.87
CA GLN A 163 -54.42 15.72 8.09
C GLN A 163 -55.35 16.69 8.85
N THR A 164 -54.77 17.66 9.54
CA THR A 164 -55.53 18.82 10.01
C THR A 164 -55.41 19.90 8.94
N ILE A 165 -56.49 20.01 8.18
CA ILE A 165 -56.76 21.07 7.21
C ILE A 165 -56.62 22.41 7.93
N ARG A 166 -55.67 23.26 7.51
CA ARG A 166 -55.56 24.64 7.96
C ARG A 166 -55.71 25.55 6.74
N PRO A 167 -56.69 26.49 6.74
CA PRO A 167 -56.97 27.32 5.59
C PRO A 167 -55.91 28.42 5.43
N ALA A 168 -55.73 28.78 4.17
CA ALA A 168 -54.83 29.82 3.67
C ALA A 168 -55.13 31.20 4.29
N SER A 169 -54.07 31.91 4.67
CA SER A 169 -54.07 33.36 4.79
C SER A 169 -52.81 33.91 4.15
N SER A 170 -53.06 34.92 3.34
CA SER A 170 -52.22 35.68 2.42
C SER A 170 -51.11 36.48 3.09
N GLU A 171 -50.16 36.89 2.25
CA GLU A 171 -49.37 38.14 2.30
C GLU A 171 -48.46 38.36 3.52
N GLU A 172 -47.14 38.47 3.29
CA GLU A 172 -46.50 39.79 3.30
C GLU A 172 -45.06 39.71 2.75
N THR A 173 -44.72 40.75 2.02
CA THR A 173 -43.49 41.06 1.30
C THR A 173 -42.39 41.55 2.27
N GLU A 174 -41.15 41.10 2.11
CA GLU A 174 -39.96 41.81 2.60
C GLU A 174 -38.74 41.36 1.78
N GLU A 175 -38.49 41.99 0.64
CA GLU A 175 -37.57 43.13 0.44
C GLU A 175 -36.09 42.76 0.66
N LEU A 176 -35.41 42.52 -0.46
CA LEU A 176 -33.97 42.32 -0.58
C LEU A 176 -33.23 43.65 -0.34
N PRO A 177 -32.22 43.72 0.55
CA PRO A 177 -31.29 44.84 0.55
C PRO A 177 -30.28 44.74 -0.63
N PRO A 178 -29.83 45.89 -1.16
CA PRO A 178 -29.00 45.96 -2.35
C PRO A 178 -27.54 45.57 -2.10
N ARG A 179 -26.99 45.00 -3.16
CA ARG A 179 -25.59 44.73 -3.47
C ARG A 179 -24.66 45.91 -3.11
N ALA A 180 -23.68 45.67 -2.24
CA ALA A 180 -22.49 46.49 -2.11
C ALA A 180 -21.38 45.89 -2.97
N ASP A 181 -21.13 46.51 -4.13
CA ASP A 181 -19.92 46.30 -4.90
C ASP A 181 -18.74 46.90 -4.10
N HIS A 182 -17.81 46.05 -3.67
CA HIS A 182 -16.51 46.47 -3.16
C HIS A 182 -15.45 46.16 -4.21
N PRO A 183 -14.75 47.17 -4.75
CA PRO A 183 -13.54 46.92 -5.52
C PRO A 183 -12.47 46.40 -4.56
N ALA A 184 -12.01 45.17 -4.80
CA ALA A 184 -10.87 44.58 -4.12
C ALA A 184 -9.64 45.49 -4.30
N SER A 185 -9.28 46.19 -3.23
CA SER A 185 -8.00 46.88 -3.11
C SER A 185 -6.91 45.82 -2.97
N ALA A 186 -5.89 45.89 -3.82
CA ALA A 186 -4.71 45.04 -3.74
C ALA A 186 -3.99 45.21 -2.37
N PRO A 187 -3.37 44.16 -1.82
CA PRO A 187 -2.58 44.26 -0.60
C PRO A 187 -1.34 45.16 -0.79
N PRO A 188 -0.99 46.04 0.18
CA PRO A 188 0.01 47.09 0.03
C PRO A 188 1.46 46.62 0.28
N TRP A 189 1.82 45.39 -0.11
CA TRP A 189 3.14 44.81 0.20
C TRP A 189 3.89 44.25 -1.02
N VAL A 190 3.54 44.68 -2.23
CA VAL A 190 4.35 44.39 -3.42
C VAL A 190 5.21 45.62 -3.72
N ASN A 191 6.49 45.53 -3.39
CA ASN A 191 7.49 46.51 -3.80
C ASN A 191 7.63 46.48 -5.33
N PRO A 192 7.45 47.60 -6.05
CA PRO A 192 7.53 47.63 -7.51
C PRO A 192 8.96 47.57 -8.09
N GLU A 193 9.99 47.27 -7.30
CA GLU A 193 11.39 47.19 -7.77
C GLU A 193 11.87 45.78 -8.16
N ASP A 194 11.07 44.72 -7.98
CA ASP A 194 11.50 43.34 -8.25
C ASP A 194 10.99 42.73 -9.58
N VAL A 195 10.43 43.54 -10.50
CA VAL A 195 9.87 43.05 -11.78
C VAL A 195 10.83 43.25 -12.99
N GLU A 196 12.02 43.80 -12.78
CA GLU A 196 12.95 44.12 -13.89
C GLU A 196 14.16 43.18 -13.98
N LEU A 197 13.96 41.86 -13.91
CA LEU A 197 15.07 40.89 -14.11
C LEU A 197 14.58 39.50 -14.57
N GLN A 198 13.69 39.42 -15.56
CA GLN A 198 13.43 38.13 -16.23
C GLN A 198 13.12 38.22 -17.73
N GLU A 199 13.61 39.27 -18.40
CA GLU A 199 13.50 39.42 -19.85
C GLU A 199 14.89 39.45 -20.49
N LYS A 200 15.68 38.38 -20.31
CA LYS A 200 16.92 38.17 -21.10
C LYS A 200 17.48 36.74 -21.09
N LYS A 201 16.70 35.75 -21.50
CA LYS A 201 17.22 34.45 -21.99
C LYS A 201 16.33 33.86 -23.09
N GLU A 202 16.04 34.66 -24.11
CA GLU A 202 15.75 34.15 -25.45
C GLU A 202 16.89 34.59 -26.35
N ASP A 203 17.73 33.62 -26.70
CA ASP A 203 18.65 33.57 -27.84
C ASP A 203 19.79 32.65 -27.43
N VAL A 204 19.66 31.36 -27.72
CA VAL A 204 20.74 30.49 -28.23
C VAL A 204 20.10 29.15 -28.61
N LEU A 205 20.28 28.80 -29.89
CA LEU A 205 20.17 27.49 -30.52
C LEU A 205 18.79 27.00 -31.01
N HIS A 206 18.35 27.62 -32.11
CA HIS A 206 18.02 26.86 -33.31
C HIS A 206 19.16 25.89 -33.65
N ILE A 207 18.92 24.58 -33.72
CA ILE A 207 19.66 23.60 -34.56
C ILE A 207 18.93 22.23 -34.47
N LEU A 208 18.70 21.65 -35.66
CA LEU A 208 18.22 20.28 -35.96
C LEU A 208 16.71 20.02 -35.90
N LYS A 209 16.06 20.61 -36.90
CA LYS A 209 14.98 20.04 -37.69
C LYS A 209 15.53 18.86 -38.49
N ASP A 210 15.10 17.64 -38.17
CA ASP A 210 15.02 16.49 -39.08
C ASP A 210 14.22 15.37 -38.37
N GLU A 211 12.92 15.36 -38.61
CA GLU A 211 11.96 14.35 -38.17
C GLU A 211 11.72 13.40 -39.35
N PRO A 212 12.20 12.14 -39.34
CA PRO A 212 11.85 11.18 -40.37
C PRO A 212 10.45 10.61 -40.11
N GLU A 213 9.59 10.73 -41.11
CA GLU A 213 8.28 10.07 -41.20
C GLU A 213 8.41 8.56 -40.91
N HIS A 214 7.98 8.14 -39.72
CA HIS A 214 7.83 6.74 -39.40
C HIS A 214 6.49 6.22 -39.93
N LYS A 215 6.56 5.40 -40.98
CA LYS A 215 5.46 4.62 -41.55
C LYS A 215 4.76 3.79 -40.46
N PRO A 216 3.41 3.73 -40.44
CA PRO A 216 2.68 2.89 -39.51
C PRO A 216 2.84 1.41 -39.91
N HIS A 217 3.65 0.66 -39.16
CA HIS A 217 3.70 -0.79 -39.32
C HIS A 217 2.54 -1.45 -38.57
N GLU A 218 1.69 -2.05 -39.39
CA GLU A 218 0.56 -2.91 -39.06
C GLU A 218 1.06 -4.23 -38.42
N HIS A 219 1.13 -4.27 -37.09
CA HIS A 219 1.38 -5.50 -36.33
C HIS A 219 0.35 -5.67 -35.22
N ARG A 220 -0.91 -5.89 -35.63
CA ARG A 220 -1.93 -6.54 -34.80
C ARG A 220 -2.15 -7.94 -35.38
N HIS A 221 -1.58 -8.99 -34.76
CA HIS A 221 -2.25 -10.30 -34.70
C HIS A 221 -1.60 -11.39 -33.82
N HIS A 222 -0.45 -11.18 -33.17
CA HIS A 222 0.23 -12.27 -32.43
C HIS A 222 0.19 -12.21 -30.88
N GLU A 223 -0.50 -11.27 -30.26
CA GLU A 223 -0.46 -11.13 -28.79
C GLU A 223 -1.38 -12.10 -28.01
N HIS A 224 -2.35 -12.74 -28.66
CA HIS A 224 -3.32 -13.60 -27.96
C HIS A 224 -2.79 -14.99 -27.57
N HIS A 225 -1.73 -15.50 -28.21
CA HIS A 225 -1.19 -16.82 -27.86
C HIS A 225 -0.16 -16.80 -26.72
N ARG A 226 0.47 -15.65 -26.43
CA ARG A 226 1.48 -15.56 -25.37
C ARG A 226 0.88 -15.44 -23.96
N ARG A 227 -0.37 -14.99 -23.83
CA ARG A 227 -1.08 -14.87 -22.53
C ARG A 227 -1.73 -16.17 -22.04
N GLN A 228 -1.94 -17.17 -22.91
CA GLN A 228 -2.56 -18.44 -22.50
C GLN A 228 -1.58 -19.42 -21.85
N LEU A 229 -0.28 -19.29 -22.12
CA LEU A 229 0.75 -20.14 -21.51
C LEU A 229 0.97 -19.80 -20.03
N THR A 230 0.85 -18.53 -19.65
CA THR A 230 1.08 -18.08 -18.26
C THR A 230 -0.04 -18.50 -17.32
N GLU A 231 -1.30 -18.54 -17.76
CA GLU A 231 -2.42 -18.93 -16.87
C GLU A 231 -2.36 -20.41 -16.44
N LYS A 232 -1.87 -21.31 -17.30
CA LYS A 232 -1.72 -22.72 -16.95
C LYS A 232 -0.60 -22.93 -15.93
N GLU A 233 0.52 -22.23 -16.09
CA GLU A 233 1.64 -22.29 -15.14
C GLU A 233 1.25 -21.69 -13.78
N ILE A 234 0.49 -20.60 -13.76
CA ILE A 234 -0.01 -19.99 -12.52
C ILE A 234 -0.96 -20.96 -11.79
N LYS A 235 -1.86 -21.65 -12.51
CA LYS A 235 -2.77 -22.64 -11.89
C LYS A 235 -2.03 -23.87 -11.35
N GLU A 236 -1.00 -24.35 -12.04
CA GLU A 236 -0.12 -25.43 -11.57
C GLU A 236 0.61 -25.02 -10.27
N LEU A 237 1.16 -23.80 -10.23
CA LEU A 237 1.85 -23.26 -9.06
C LEU A 237 0.92 -23.08 -7.85
N GLU A 238 -0.29 -22.57 -8.05
CA GLU A 238 -1.29 -22.49 -6.97
C GLU A 238 -1.68 -23.86 -6.42
N LYS A 239 -1.84 -24.86 -7.31
CA LYS A 239 -2.16 -26.23 -6.90
C LYS A 239 -1.03 -26.80 -6.04
N ARG A 240 0.23 -26.64 -6.47
CA ARG A 240 1.41 -27.05 -5.67
C ARG A 240 1.45 -26.35 -4.32
N ARG A 241 1.20 -25.04 -4.26
CA ARG A 241 1.18 -24.28 -2.99
C ARG A 241 0.15 -24.82 -1.99
N ARG A 242 -1.06 -25.17 -2.45
CA ARG A 242 -2.11 -25.79 -1.61
C ARG A 242 -1.74 -27.20 -1.15
N PHE A 243 -0.98 -27.96 -1.94
CA PHE A 243 -0.45 -29.25 -1.52
C PHE A 243 0.64 -29.11 -0.46
N PHE A 244 1.55 -28.14 -0.62
CA PHE A 244 2.60 -27.89 0.37
C PHE A 244 2.03 -27.41 1.71
N SER A 245 1.00 -26.55 1.72
CA SER A 245 0.41 -26.11 2.99
C SER A 245 -0.26 -27.26 3.76
N LYS A 246 -0.88 -28.22 3.04
CA LYS A 246 -1.40 -29.43 3.67
C LYS A 246 -0.26 -30.30 4.20
N LEU A 247 0.81 -30.47 3.42
CA LEU A 247 1.97 -31.26 3.82
C LEU A 247 2.63 -30.70 5.07
N GLU A 248 2.76 -29.37 5.18
CA GLU A 248 3.34 -28.68 6.33
C GLU A 248 2.49 -28.86 7.61
N HIS A 249 1.16 -28.88 7.45
CA HIS A 249 0.25 -29.21 8.55
C HIS A 249 0.44 -30.66 9.02
N TYR A 250 0.51 -31.63 8.10
CA TYR A 250 0.80 -33.04 8.45
C TYR A 250 2.22 -33.23 9.02
N LEU A 251 3.23 -32.51 8.53
CA LEU A 251 4.57 -32.61 9.09
C LEU A 251 4.62 -32.04 10.52
N SER A 252 3.99 -30.90 10.78
CA SER A 252 4.00 -30.31 12.13
C SER A 252 3.20 -31.12 13.15
N GLU A 253 2.05 -31.67 12.75
CA GLU A 253 1.22 -32.49 13.65
C GLU A 253 1.85 -33.86 13.94
N TYR A 254 2.52 -34.48 12.95
CA TYR A 254 3.06 -35.84 13.09
C TYR A 254 4.58 -35.90 13.40
N ALA A 255 5.31 -34.79 13.31
CA ALA A 255 6.72 -34.69 13.68
C ALA A 255 7.08 -35.29 15.05
N PRO A 256 6.36 -35.00 16.16
CA PRO A 256 6.73 -35.55 17.47
C PRO A 256 6.61 -37.08 17.51
N TYR A 257 5.62 -37.67 16.83
CA TYR A 257 5.46 -39.13 16.76
C TYR A 257 6.55 -39.78 15.91
N ALA A 258 6.95 -39.16 14.79
CA ALA A 258 8.04 -39.64 13.96
C ALA A 258 9.39 -39.64 14.71
N ILE A 259 9.67 -38.59 15.49
CA ILE A 259 10.86 -38.52 16.34
C ILE A 259 10.82 -39.62 17.41
N LEU A 260 9.67 -39.82 18.06
CA LEU A 260 9.51 -40.87 19.07
C LEU A 260 9.72 -42.27 18.47
N ALA A 261 9.19 -42.53 17.28
CA ALA A 261 9.41 -43.79 16.57
C ALA A 261 10.89 -44.05 16.24
N LEU A 262 11.62 -43.01 15.80
CA LEU A 262 13.07 -43.12 15.56
C LEU A 262 13.87 -43.40 16.83
N VAL A 263 13.50 -42.79 17.96
CA VAL A 263 14.15 -43.06 19.26
C VAL A 263 13.91 -44.50 19.69
N VAL A 264 12.69 -45.01 19.58
CA VAL A 264 12.37 -46.41 19.91
C VAL A 264 13.14 -47.37 19.01
N LEU A 265 13.21 -47.08 17.71
CA LEU A 265 13.98 -47.89 16.75
C LEU A 265 15.47 -47.91 17.11
N ALA A 266 16.05 -46.77 17.47
CA ALA A 266 17.46 -46.68 17.87
C ALA A 266 17.76 -47.48 19.14
N ILE A 267 16.86 -47.43 20.13
CA ILE A 267 16.97 -48.24 21.37
C ILE A 267 16.91 -49.74 21.02
N PHE A 268 15.99 -50.14 20.15
CA PHE A 268 15.85 -51.53 19.73
C PHE A 268 17.09 -52.06 19.00
N ILE A 269 17.66 -51.27 18.09
CA ILE A 269 18.91 -51.60 17.41
C ILE A 269 20.07 -51.72 18.40
N GLY A 270 20.16 -50.80 19.37
CA GLY A 270 21.17 -50.86 20.43
C GLY A 270 21.06 -52.11 21.31
N ALA A 271 19.83 -52.50 21.67
CA ALA A 271 19.58 -53.73 22.44
C ALA A 271 19.95 -55.00 21.66
N LEU A 272 19.64 -55.04 20.36
CA LEU A 272 20.05 -56.14 19.48
C LEU A 272 21.58 -56.23 19.37
N TYR A 273 22.26 -55.10 19.20
CA TYR A 273 23.72 -55.06 19.12
C TYR A 273 24.39 -55.56 20.40
N LEU A 274 23.87 -55.16 21.57
CA LEU A 274 24.33 -55.65 22.88
C LEU A 274 24.08 -57.15 23.08
N SER A 275 23.00 -57.69 22.49
CA SER A 275 22.68 -59.12 22.59
C SER A 275 23.62 -59.98 21.74
N ILE A 276 24.01 -59.49 20.56
CA ILE A 276 24.94 -60.18 19.67
C ILE A 276 26.38 -60.18 20.23
N THR A 277 26.79 -59.09 20.88
CA THR A 277 28.16 -58.93 21.39
C THR A 277 28.45 -59.67 22.70
N LYS A 278 27.43 -60.19 23.40
CA LYS A 278 27.57 -60.96 24.64
C LYS A 278 27.63 -62.49 24.44
N VAL A 279 27.47 -62.96 23.21
CA VAL A 279 27.60 -64.39 22.81
C VAL A 279 29.01 -64.63 22.32
#